data_AF-A0AAV0MYD9-F1
#
_entry.id   AF-A0AAV0MYD9-F1
#
_cell.length_a   1.000
_cell.length_b   1.000
_cell.length_c   1.000
_cell.angle_alpha   90.00
_cell.angle_beta   90.00
_cell.angle_gamma   90.00
#
_symmetry.space_group_name_H-M   'P 1'
#
loop_
_entity.id
_entity.type
_entity.pdbx_description
1 polymer ?
#
loop_
_entity_poly.entity_id
_entity_poly.type
_entity_poly.pdbx_seq_one_letter_code
_entity_poly.pdbx_strand_id
1 'polypeptide(L)' 'MQHGFVYRENNRSPGYYDGRYWVMWKLPMFGCTDSSQVLKELQECVKEYPQAFVRIIGFDNKRQVQCISFIAYKPEGYN' A
#
# COMPACT_ATOMS: atom_id res chain seq x y z
N MET A 1 -5.20 8.53 -0.24
CA MET A 1 -4.32 8.87 -1.39
C MET A 1 -5.18 8.81 -2.65
N GLN A 2 -5.18 9.83 -3.50
CA GLN A 2 -6.11 9.94 -4.64
C GLN A 2 -5.69 9.13 -5.89
N HIS A 3 -4.43 8.72 -5.98
CA HIS A 3 -3.88 7.97 -7.10
C HIS A 3 -3.31 6.62 -6.62
N GLY A 4 -3.88 5.50 -7.09
CA GLY A 4 -3.48 4.15 -6.70
C GLY A 4 -2.35 3.54 -7.54
N PHE A 5 -2.03 4.14 -8.68
CA PHE A 5 -1.07 3.62 -9.65
C PHE A 5 0.13 4.56 -9.82
N VAL A 6 1.20 4.03 -10.39
CA VAL A 6 2.43 4.80 -10.66
C VAL A 6 2.16 5.81 -11.76
N TYR A 7 2.54 7.07 -11.54
CA TYR A 7 2.45 8.15 -12.53
C TYR A 7 3.72 9.01 -12.49
N ARG A 8 3.85 9.93 -13.45
CA ARG A 8 4.99 10.84 -13.58
C ARG A 8 4.50 12.21 -14.04
N GLU A 9 4.56 13.19 -13.15
CA GLU A 9 4.17 14.57 -13.42
C GLU A 9 5.33 15.53 -13.18
N ASN A 10 6.07 15.34 -12.08
CA ASN A 10 7.04 16.34 -11.59
C ASN A 10 8.44 16.23 -12.22
N ASN A 11 8.85 15.05 -12.68
CA ASN A 11 10.18 14.84 -13.29
C ASN A 11 10.20 13.62 -14.23
N ARG A 12 11.18 13.56 -15.13
CA ARG A 12 11.36 12.50 -16.15
C ARG A 12 12.73 11.81 -16.10
N SER A 13 13.52 12.01 -15.05
CA SER A 13 14.80 11.32 -14.90
C SER A 13 14.61 9.79 -14.71
N PRO A 14 15.60 8.98 -15.11
CA PRO A 14 15.57 7.53 -14.87
C PRO A 14 15.34 7.20 -13.39
N GLY A 15 14.40 6.30 -13.11
CA GLY A 15 14.08 5.86 -11.75
C GLY A 15 13.16 6.78 -10.94
N TYR A 16 12.75 7.93 -11.49
CA TYR A 16 11.74 8.80 -10.87
C TYR A 16 10.32 8.30 -11.17
N TYR A 17 9.47 8.32 -10.13
CA TYR A 17 8.04 8.15 -10.27
C TYR A 17 7.32 8.76 -9.06
N ASP A 18 6.21 9.44 -9.36
CA ASP A 18 5.31 9.99 -8.36
C ASP A 18 4.49 8.87 -7.73
N GLY A 19 4.07 9.06 -6.48
CA GLY A 19 3.36 8.03 -5.71
C GLY A 19 4.24 6.87 -5.19
N ARG A 20 5.57 7.03 -5.14
CA ARG A 20 6.49 6.04 -4.54
C ARG A 20 6.21 5.79 -3.06
N TYR A 21 5.92 6.85 -2.30
CA TYR A 21 5.69 6.80 -0.86
C TYR A 21 4.22 6.91 -0.54
N TRP A 22 3.75 6.01 0.31
CA TRP A 22 2.38 5.95 0.80
C TRP A 22 2.42 6.08 2.32
N VAL A 23 1.35 6.58 2.91
CA VAL A 23 1.21 6.63 4.37
C VAL A 23 1.09 5.19 4.90
N MET A 24 1.88 4.87 5.92
CA MET A 24 1.85 3.55 6.56
C MET A 24 0.66 3.47 7.52
N TRP A 25 -0.10 2.37 7.44
CA TRP A 25 -1.08 2.03 8.45
C TRP A 25 -0.38 1.35 9.63
N LYS A 26 -0.35 2.03 10.78
CA LYS A 26 0.36 1.57 11.99
C LYS A 26 1.82 1.21 11.69
N LEU A 27 2.26 0.01 12.09
CA LEU A 27 3.61 -0.53 11.89
C LEU A 27 3.55 -1.86 11.12
N PRO A 28 4.66 -2.31 10.51
CA PRO A 28 4.74 -3.62 9.88
C PRO A 28 4.41 -4.74 10.87
N MET A 29 3.61 -5.71 10.45
CA MET A 29 3.21 -6.86 11.27
C MET A 29 4.32 -7.92 11.34
N PHE A 30 5.38 -7.63 12.09
CA PHE A 30 6.48 -8.57 12.29
C PHE A 30 6.00 -9.86 12.96
N GLY A 31 6.39 -11.02 12.42
CA GLY A 31 6.02 -12.33 12.98
C GLY A 31 4.56 -12.73 12.80
N CYS A 32 3.80 -12.05 11.94
CA CYS A 32 2.42 -12.43 11.63
C CYS A 32 2.39 -13.82 10.95
N THR A 33 1.70 -14.77 11.59
CA THR A 33 1.52 -16.15 11.11
C THR A 33 0.10 -16.44 10.66
N ASP A 34 -0.86 -15.58 11.02
CA ASP A 34 -2.27 -15.73 10.68
C ASP A 34 -2.73 -14.62 9.73
N SER A 35 -3.11 -15.02 8.52
CA SER A 35 -3.63 -14.12 7.49
C SER A 35 -4.89 -13.35 7.91
N SER A 36 -5.70 -13.89 8.83
CA SER A 36 -6.92 -13.25 9.28
C SER A 36 -6.65 -11.90 9.96
N GLN A 37 -5.50 -11.76 10.64
CA GLN A 37 -5.11 -10.52 11.30
C GLN A 37 -4.82 -9.41 10.29
N VAL A 38 -4.18 -9.75 9.15
CA VAL A 38 -3.93 -8.80 8.06
C VAL A 38 -5.25 -8.32 7.46
N LEU A 39 -6.21 -9.22 7.26
CA LEU A 39 -7.53 -8.87 6.73
C LEU A 39 -8.32 -7.98 7.70
N LYS A 40 -8.19 -8.22 9.02
CA LYS A 40 -8.81 -7.36 10.04
C LYS A 40 -8.25 -5.94 10.00
N GLU A 41 -6.93 -5.79 9.93
CA GLU A 41 -6.29 -4.47 9.83
C GLU A 41 -6.63 -3.76 8.50
N LEU A 42 -6.78 -4.51 7.41
CA LEU A 42 -7.29 -3.98 6.15
C LEU A 42 -8.68 -3.38 6.31
N GLN A 43 -9.61 -4.11 6.95
CA GLN A 43 -10.98 -3.63 7.17
C GLN A 43 -11.02 -2.38 8.06
N GLU A 44 -10.23 -2.33 9.14
CA GLU A 44 -10.13 -1.14 10.00
C GLU A 44 -9.55 0.06 9.22
N CYS A 45 -8.52 -0.15 8.41
CA CYS A 45 -7.94 0.91 7.57
C CYS A 45 -8.94 1.47 6.55
N VAL A 46 -9.73 0.60 5.89
CA VAL A 46 -10.77 1.00 4.94
C VAL A 46 -11.91 1.75 5.64
N LYS A 47 -12.29 1.32 6.84
CA LYS A 47 -13.32 1.98 7.64
C LYS A 47 -12.92 3.40 8.04
N GLU A 48 -11.66 3.60 8.45
CA GLU A 48 -11.14 4.91 8.84
C GLU A 48 -10.91 5.82 7.61
N TYR A 49 -10.45 5.24 6.49
CA TYR A 49 -10.12 5.97 5.27
C TYR A 49 -10.83 5.41 4.03
N PRO A 50 -12.17 5.55 3.93
CA PRO A 50 -12.95 4.92 2.86
C PRO A 50 -12.65 5.46 1.46
N GLN A 51 -12.11 6.68 1.38
CA GLN A 51 -11.76 7.38 0.14
C GLN A 51 -10.28 7.19 -0.28
N ALA A 52 -9.55 6.30 0.39
CA ALA A 52 -8.14 6.03 0.08
C ALA A 52 -7.97 4.67 -0.61
N PHE A 53 -6.99 4.59 -1.51
CA PHE A 53 -6.45 3.30 -1.90
C PHE A 53 -5.73 2.64 -0.72
N VAL A 54 -5.93 1.34 -0.56
CA VAL A 54 -5.18 0.54 0.41
C VAL A 54 -4.42 -0.56 -0.31
N ARG A 55 -3.13 -0.66 -0.01
CA ARG A 55 -2.19 -1.60 -0.63
C ARG A 55 -1.60 -2.50 0.44
N ILE A 56 -1.54 -3.79 0.16
CA ILE A 56 -0.82 -4.76 0.98
C ILE A 56 0.56 -4.96 0.37
N ILE A 57 1.58 -4.92 1.21
CA ILE A 57 2.97 -5.16 0.83
C ILE A 57 3.59 -6.24 1.70
N GLY A 58 4.42 -7.09 1.09
CA GLY A 58 5.29 -8.01 1.80
C GLY A 58 6.74 -7.61 1.59
N PHE A 59 7.52 -7.62 2.67
CA PHE A 59 8.90 -7.15 2.68
C PHE A 59 9.83 -8.27 3.16
N ASP A 60 10.92 -8.51 2.40
CA ASP A 60 11.99 -9.42 2.81
C ASP A 60 13.06 -8.63 3.54
N ASN A 61 13.25 -8.93 4.83
CA ASN A 61 14.20 -8.24 5.69
C ASN A 61 15.66 -8.57 5.36
N LYS A 62 15.96 -9.75 4.79
CA LYS A 62 17.33 -10.15 4.42
C LYS A 62 17.77 -9.46 3.14
N ARG A 63 16.89 -9.44 2.13
CA ARG A 63 17.16 -8.79 0.84
C ARG A 63 16.90 -7.28 0.87
N GLN A 64 16.21 -6.77 1.91
CA GLN A 64 15.79 -5.38 2.07
C GLN A 64 14.96 -4.86 0.88
N VAL A 65 14.05 -5.68 0.37
CA VAL A 65 13.19 -5.34 -0.78
C VAL A 65 11.73 -5.70 -0.53
N GLN A 66 10.83 -4.97 -1.17
CA GLN A 66 9.42 -5.36 -1.28
C GLN A 66 9.32 -6.53 -2.27
N CYS A 67 8.79 -7.67 -1.81
CA CYS A 67 8.67 -8.89 -2.61
C CYS A 67 7.29 -9.05 -3.24
N ILE A 68 6.27 -8.46 -2.64
CA ILE A 68 4.91 -8.47 -3.15
C ILE A 68 4.23 -7.13 -2.84
N SER A 69 3.41 -6.67 -3.77
CA SER A 69 2.70 -5.40 -3.67
C SER A 69 1.45 -5.46 -4.54
N PHE A 70 0.27 -5.33 -3.94
CA PHE A 70 -1.00 -5.30 -4.68
C PHE A 70 -2.02 -4.41 -3.97
N ILE A 71 -2.89 -3.79 -4.76
CA ILE A 71 -4.00 -2.98 -4.25
C ILE A 71 -5.06 -3.94 -3.69
N ALA A 72 -5.37 -3.80 -2.41
CA ALA A 72 -6.37 -4.62 -1.72
C ALA A 72 -7.74 -3.93 -1.65
N TYR A 73 -7.77 -2.59 -1.69
CA TYR A 73 -9.00 -1.81 -1.74
C TYR A 73 -8.83 -0.58 -2.64
N LYS A 74 -9.88 -0.29 -3.43
CA LYS A 74 -10.03 0.92 -4.23
C LYS A 74 -11.22 1.71 -3.67
N PRO A 75 -11.11 3.05 -3.55
CA PRO A 75 -12.22 3.87 -3.08
C PRO A 75 -13.40 3.82 -4.06
N GLU A 76 -14.61 3.89 -3.51
CA GLU A 76 -15.84 3.94 -4.32
C GLU A 76 -15.82 5.13 -5.28
N GLY A 77 -16.14 4.89 -6.55
CA GLY A 77 -16.12 5.91 -7.61
C GLY A 77 -14.81 6.00 -8.41
N TYR A 78 -13.79 5.21 -8.08
CA TYR A 78 -12.61 5.07 -8.92
C TYR A 78 -12.83 4.02 -10.02
N ASN A 79 -13.14 4.48 -11.24
CA ASN A 79 -13.26 3.67 -12.45
C ASN A 79 -11.89 3.52 -13.15
#